data_AF-A0A2N6IFT2-F1
#
_entry.id   AF-A0A2N6IFT2-F1
#
_cell.length_a   1.000
_cell.length_b   1.000
_cell.length_c   1.000
_cell.angle_alpha   90.00
_cell.angle_beta   90.00
_cell.angle_gamma   90.00
#
_symmetry.space_group_name_H-M   'P 1'
#
loop_
_entity.id
_entity.type
_entity.pdbx_description
1 polymer ?
#
loop_
_entity_poly.entity_id
_entity_poly.type
_entity_poly.pdbx_seq_one_letter_code
_entity_poly.pdbx_strand_id
1 'polypeptide(L)'
;MTHSLTALIGPHTMFFRLAFLAATLTLGFADSAVADTAVLEKLTASRLAITVDKGTLSGPGAALLLQASRQAQYVLLGEDHGVAEIAQFSSAYFNALPPAGFTTLVTENGPAVTSALEAILKGPDAVAAIARFDATYPDSIAFYTMRQEAEMLAGFALAAGPRFEHWGIDQEFVGAAKYLITLMLAQPVNPAARAKLEALRQMEAVASQKAAATGNPFEYFMLSASTEEMTSLRPLLAGPKEQTALGLLDALLATRAIYQKSASKVPGDRDLSVKTGLVIYAFNE
;
A
#
# COMPACT_ATOMS: atom_id res chain seq x y z
N MET A 1 -28.35 -43.13 10.94
CA MET A 1 -27.81 -42.36 12.09
C MET A 1 -27.60 -40.94 11.60
N THR A 2 -28.57 -40.09 11.92
CA THR A 2 -28.71 -38.70 11.48
C THR A 2 -28.39 -37.82 12.68
N HIS A 3 -27.48 -36.84 12.53
CA HIS A 3 -27.28 -35.81 13.55
C HIS A 3 -27.78 -34.47 13.03
N SER A 4 -28.94 -34.08 13.56
CA SER A 4 -29.48 -32.72 13.59
C SER A 4 -28.63 -31.85 14.52
N LEU A 5 -28.26 -30.65 14.06
CA LEU A 5 -27.94 -29.53 14.96
C LEU A 5 -29.24 -28.81 15.32
N THR A 6 -29.65 -28.94 16.57
CA THR A 6 -30.74 -28.16 17.17
C THR A 6 -30.11 -26.98 17.92
N ALA A 7 -30.52 -25.77 17.55
CA ALA A 7 -30.20 -24.53 18.23
C ALA A 7 -30.74 -24.53 19.68
N LEU A 8 -29.92 -24.11 20.63
CA LEU A 8 -30.34 -23.81 22.00
C LEU A 8 -30.39 -22.29 22.19
N ILE A 9 -31.59 -21.74 22.24
CA ILE A 9 -31.88 -20.39 22.72
C ILE A 9 -32.38 -20.54 24.16
N GLY A 10 -31.66 -19.95 25.12
CA GLY A 10 -32.09 -19.84 26.52
C GLY A 10 -32.87 -18.54 26.78
N PRO A 11 -33.85 -18.52 27.70
CA PRO A 11 -34.82 -17.44 27.83
C PRO A 11 -34.44 -16.45 28.94
N HIS A 12 -34.46 -15.15 28.64
CA HIS A 12 -34.70 -14.12 29.66
C HIS A 12 -35.71 -13.11 29.12
N THR A 13 -36.96 -13.35 29.50
CA THR A 13 -38.07 -12.41 29.44
C THR A 13 -37.87 -11.27 30.45
N MET A 14 -37.88 -10.03 29.98
CA MET A 14 -38.46 -8.92 30.73
C MET A 14 -39.42 -8.17 29.82
N PHE A 15 -40.70 -8.20 30.22
CA PHE A 15 -41.78 -7.43 29.63
C PHE A 15 -41.63 -5.96 30.02
N PHE A 16 -41.53 -5.06 29.04
CA PHE A 16 -41.99 -3.69 29.18
C PHE A 16 -42.98 -3.40 28.07
N ARG A 17 -44.24 -3.24 28.46
CA ARG A 17 -45.30 -2.69 27.60
C ARG A 17 -45.10 -1.18 27.53
N LEU A 18 -44.63 -0.67 26.40
CA LEU A 18 -44.76 0.74 26.07
C LEU A 18 -45.79 0.88 24.95
N ALA A 19 -46.87 1.60 25.25
CA ALA A 19 -47.89 1.97 24.30
C ALA A 19 -47.28 2.88 23.22
N PHE A 20 -47.25 2.42 21.97
CA PHE A 20 -46.93 3.27 20.83
C PHE A 20 -48.20 4.02 20.40
N LEU A 21 -48.21 5.32 20.67
CA LEU A 21 -49.11 6.27 20.05
C LEU A 21 -48.68 6.39 18.57
N ALA A 22 -49.55 5.96 17.66
CA ALA A 22 -49.34 6.11 16.22
C ALA A 22 -49.46 7.59 15.84
N ALA A 23 -48.33 8.28 15.78
CA ALA A 23 -48.19 9.51 15.02
C ALA A 23 -47.73 9.13 13.62
N THR A 24 -48.66 9.14 12.66
CA THR A 24 -48.37 9.08 11.22
C THR A 24 -47.64 10.36 10.81
N LEU A 25 -46.32 10.40 11.01
CA LEU A 25 -45.47 11.25 10.20
C LEU A 25 -45.36 10.61 8.83
N THR A 26 -45.98 11.24 7.83
CA THR A 26 -45.66 11.02 6.43
C THR A 26 -44.20 11.41 6.20
N LEU A 27 -43.28 10.49 6.47
CA LEU A 27 -41.95 10.51 5.91
C LEU A 27 -42.16 10.40 4.40
N GLY A 28 -41.98 11.52 3.71
CA GLY A 28 -41.80 11.50 2.26
C GLY A 28 -40.74 10.46 1.97
N PHE A 29 -41.11 9.45 1.17
CA PHE A 29 -40.14 8.58 0.55
C PHE A 29 -39.18 9.52 -0.18
N ALA A 30 -37.97 9.67 0.37
CA ALA A 30 -36.87 10.19 -0.41
C ALA A 30 -36.82 9.30 -1.64
N ASP A 31 -36.98 9.91 -2.81
CA ASP A 31 -36.77 9.26 -4.10
C ASP A 31 -35.50 8.43 -3.98
N SER A 32 -35.63 7.11 -4.10
CA SER A 32 -34.48 6.29 -4.40
C SER A 32 -33.95 6.86 -5.70
N ALA A 33 -32.77 7.50 -5.67
CA ALA A 33 -32.20 8.13 -6.85
C ALA A 33 -32.25 7.12 -8.00
N VAL A 34 -33.20 7.31 -8.92
CA VAL A 34 -33.29 6.51 -10.13
C VAL A 34 -31.98 6.78 -10.84
N ALA A 35 -31.11 5.77 -10.90
CA ALA A 35 -29.89 5.88 -11.68
C ALA A 35 -30.29 6.38 -13.06
N ASP A 36 -29.75 7.54 -13.47
CA ASP A 36 -30.09 8.16 -14.74
C ASP A 36 -29.84 7.14 -15.85
N THR A 37 -30.93 6.53 -16.34
CA THR A 37 -30.86 5.42 -17.28
C THR A 37 -30.18 5.85 -18.57
N ALA A 38 -30.28 7.14 -18.93
CA ALA A 38 -29.60 7.70 -20.08
C ALA A 38 -28.08 7.74 -19.89
N VAL A 39 -27.58 7.98 -18.67
CA VAL A 39 -26.14 7.89 -18.36
C VAL A 39 -25.68 6.43 -18.43
N LEU A 40 -26.42 5.50 -17.85
CA LEU A 40 -26.07 4.08 -17.88
C LEU A 40 -26.09 3.51 -19.31
N GLU A 41 -27.07 3.89 -20.12
CA GLU A 41 -27.17 3.53 -21.54
C GLU A 41 -25.97 4.07 -22.33
N LYS A 42 -25.61 5.35 -22.13
CA LYS A 42 -24.43 5.95 -22.77
C LYS A 42 -23.14 5.27 -22.35
N LEU A 43 -22.97 4.97 -21.07
CA LEU A 43 -21.81 4.22 -20.57
C LEU A 43 -21.75 2.85 -21.23
N THR A 44 -22.86 2.12 -21.28
CA THR A 44 -22.96 0.79 -21.88
C THR A 44 -22.63 0.81 -23.37
N ALA A 45 -23.19 1.79 -24.12
CA ALA A 45 -22.92 1.97 -25.54
C ALA A 45 -21.47 2.39 -25.84
N SER A 46 -20.76 2.96 -24.86
CA SER A 46 -19.37 3.41 -24.98
C SER A 46 -18.35 2.40 -24.44
N ARG A 47 -18.79 1.21 -23.98
CA ARG A 47 -17.88 0.18 -23.44
C ARG A 47 -17.04 -0.40 -24.57
N LEU A 48 -15.73 -0.38 -24.37
CA LEU A 48 -14.79 -1.10 -25.23
C LEU A 48 -14.27 -2.31 -24.48
N ALA A 49 -14.44 -3.49 -25.07
CA ALA A 49 -13.98 -4.73 -24.48
C ALA A 49 -12.45 -4.78 -24.40
N ILE A 50 -11.97 -5.31 -23.29
CA ILE A 50 -10.58 -5.68 -23.06
C ILE A 50 -10.56 -7.16 -22.69
N THR A 51 -9.64 -7.90 -23.29
CA THR A 51 -9.37 -9.30 -22.93
C THR A 51 -7.93 -9.43 -22.53
N VAL A 52 -7.69 -10.01 -21.35
CA VAL A 52 -6.37 -10.44 -20.88
C VAL A 52 -6.31 -11.95 -21.08
N ASP A 53 -5.42 -12.41 -21.97
CA ASP A 53 -5.14 -13.83 -22.16
C ASP A 53 -3.64 -14.05 -22.22
N LYS A 54 -3.14 -15.00 -21.41
CA LYS A 54 -1.71 -15.37 -21.34
C LYS A 54 -0.75 -14.16 -21.31
N GLY A 55 -1.08 -13.17 -20.48
CA GLY A 55 -0.27 -11.95 -20.30
C GLY A 55 -0.33 -10.97 -21.47
N THR A 56 -1.27 -11.11 -22.39
CA THR A 56 -1.46 -10.23 -23.55
C THR A 56 -2.81 -9.53 -23.48
N LEU A 57 -2.82 -8.22 -23.78
CA LEU A 57 -4.04 -7.45 -23.97
C LEU A 57 -4.54 -7.53 -25.41
N SER A 58 -5.85 -7.70 -25.57
CA SER A 58 -6.52 -7.64 -26.87
C SER A 58 -7.91 -7.01 -26.78
N GLY A 59 -8.51 -6.72 -27.95
CA GLY A 59 -9.81 -6.07 -28.06
C GLY A 59 -9.73 -4.56 -28.32
N PRO A 60 -10.87 -3.91 -28.63
CA PRO A 60 -10.90 -2.50 -29.02
C PRO A 60 -10.48 -1.57 -27.88
N GLY A 61 -10.75 -1.93 -26.61
CA GLY A 61 -10.33 -1.14 -25.46
C GLY A 61 -8.81 -1.17 -25.26
N ALA A 62 -8.20 -2.34 -25.45
CA ALA A 62 -6.76 -2.51 -25.38
C ALA A 62 -6.06 -1.71 -26.49
N ALA A 63 -6.59 -1.75 -27.71
CA ALA A 63 -6.05 -0.98 -28.84
C ALA A 63 -6.10 0.53 -28.54
N LEU A 64 -7.23 1.03 -28.01
CA LEU A 64 -7.37 2.43 -27.62
C LEU A 64 -6.36 2.82 -26.54
N LEU A 65 -6.24 2.04 -25.47
CA LEU A 65 -5.30 2.31 -24.37
C LEU A 65 -3.86 2.34 -24.85
N LEU A 66 -3.42 1.32 -25.58
CA LEU A 66 -2.04 1.24 -26.08
C LEU A 66 -1.73 2.35 -27.10
N GLN A 67 -2.70 2.75 -27.92
CA GLN A 67 -2.54 3.88 -28.83
C GLN A 67 -2.36 5.19 -28.06
N ALA A 68 -3.20 5.44 -27.05
CA ALA A 68 -3.08 6.64 -26.22
C ALA A 68 -1.74 6.68 -25.47
N SER A 69 -1.31 5.54 -24.89
CA SER A 69 -0.02 5.45 -24.19
C SER A 69 1.18 5.77 -25.07
N ARG A 70 1.18 5.32 -26.34
CA ARG A 70 2.27 5.63 -27.29
C ARG A 70 2.42 7.12 -27.60
N GLN A 71 1.40 7.91 -27.33
CA GLN A 71 1.40 9.37 -27.51
C GLN A 71 1.67 10.12 -26.19
N ALA A 72 1.76 9.41 -25.07
CA ALA A 72 1.97 9.99 -23.76
C ALA A 72 3.44 9.89 -23.33
N GLN A 73 3.86 10.81 -22.47
CA GLN A 73 5.17 10.73 -21.79
C GLN A 73 5.06 9.96 -20.46
N TYR A 74 3.88 9.97 -19.85
CA TYR A 74 3.57 9.32 -18.59
C TYR A 74 2.23 8.62 -18.70
N VAL A 75 2.12 7.45 -18.08
CA VAL A 75 0.88 6.69 -17.94
C VAL A 75 0.71 6.42 -16.45
N LEU A 76 -0.47 6.74 -15.93
CA LEU A 76 -0.85 6.48 -14.55
C LEU A 76 -1.93 5.41 -14.56
N LEU A 77 -1.78 4.42 -13.68
CA LEU A 77 -2.77 3.36 -13.47
C LEU A 77 -3.07 3.32 -11.98
N GLY A 78 -4.30 3.71 -11.62
CA GLY A 78 -4.82 3.49 -10.27
C GLY A 78 -5.35 2.06 -10.15
N GLU A 79 -5.36 1.54 -8.93
CA GLU A 79 -5.76 0.18 -8.63
C GLU A 79 -6.48 0.07 -7.28
N ASP A 80 -7.26 -1.00 -7.10
CA ASP A 80 -7.73 -1.43 -5.80
C ASP A 80 -6.82 -2.56 -5.32
N HIS A 81 -6.10 -2.34 -4.22
CA HIS A 81 -5.11 -3.29 -3.71
C HIS A 81 -5.71 -4.67 -3.40
N GLY A 82 -4.91 -5.71 -3.62
CA GLY A 82 -5.29 -7.09 -3.26
C GLY A 82 -6.14 -7.82 -4.29
N VAL A 83 -6.32 -7.25 -5.49
CA VAL A 83 -7.13 -7.86 -6.57
C VAL A 83 -6.23 -8.45 -7.64
N ALA A 84 -6.23 -9.79 -7.75
CA ALA A 84 -5.36 -10.52 -8.67
C ALA A 84 -5.58 -10.14 -10.15
N GLU A 85 -6.83 -9.90 -10.55
CA GLU A 85 -7.21 -9.52 -11.91
C GLU A 85 -6.65 -8.14 -12.28
N ILE A 86 -6.54 -7.21 -11.32
CA ILE A 86 -5.93 -5.91 -11.55
C ILE A 86 -4.43 -6.09 -11.81
N ALA A 87 -3.72 -6.87 -10.99
CA ALA A 87 -2.31 -7.17 -11.22
C ALA A 87 -2.06 -7.87 -12.57
N GLN A 88 -2.95 -8.78 -12.99
CA GLN A 88 -2.86 -9.44 -14.30
C GLN A 88 -3.07 -8.47 -15.46
N PHE A 89 -4.08 -7.59 -15.36
CA PHE A 89 -4.30 -6.53 -16.34
C PHE A 89 -3.10 -5.58 -16.41
N SER A 90 -2.62 -5.09 -15.27
CA SER A 90 -1.47 -4.20 -15.16
C SER A 90 -0.21 -4.84 -15.74
N SER A 91 0.04 -6.12 -15.49
CA SER A 91 1.15 -6.87 -16.08
C SER A 91 1.05 -6.90 -17.60
N ALA A 92 -0.09 -7.31 -18.15
CA ALA A 92 -0.29 -7.36 -19.60
C ALA A 92 -0.20 -5.97 -20.25
N TYR A 93 -0.65 -4.92 -19.56
CA TYR A 93 -0.56 -3.54 -20.01
C TYR A 93 0.86 -3.02 -20.02
N PHE A 94 1.53 -3.04 -18.86
CA PHE A 94 2.86 -2.50 -18.70
C PHE A 94 3.88 -3.23 -19.56
N ASN A 95 3.79 -4.56 -19.71
CA ASN A 95 4.71 -5.33 -20.56
C ASN A 95 4.61 -4.97 -22.05
N ALA A 96 3.51 -4.34 -22.49
CA ALA A 96 3.33 -3.87 -23.87
C ALA A 96 3.91 -2.47 -24.14
N LEU A 97 4.36 -1.74 -23.10
CA LEU A 97 4.81 -0.35 -23.20
C LEU A 97 6.32 -0.13 -23.48
N PRO A 98 7.26 -1.04 -23.16
CA PRO A 98 8.69 -0.83 -23.46
C PRO A 98 9.04 -0.52 -24.92
N PRO A 99 8.37 -1.10 -25.94
CA PRO A 99 8.59 -0.71 -27.34
C PRO A 99 8.22 0.76 -27.63
N ALA A 100 7.37 1.37 -26.81
CA ALA A 100 7.01 2.79 -26.88
C ALA A 100 7.93 3.69 -26.03
N GLY A 101 8.97 3.12 -25.40
CA GLY A 101 9.96 3.87 -24.62
C GLY A 101 9.73 3.88 -23.12
N PHE A 102 8.67 3.26 -22.61
CA PHE A 102 8.42 3.17 -21.17
C PHE A 102 9.32 2.10 -20.53
N THR A 103 10.36 2.53 -19.82
CA THR A 103 11.28 1.62 -19.12
C THR A 103 11.42 1.93 -17.64
N THR A 104 10.73 2.94 -17.14
CA THR A 104 10.70 3.31 -15.73
C THR A 104 9.35 2.93 -15.13
N LEU A 105 9.37 2.13 -14.07
CA LEU A 105 8.20 1.85 -13.26
C LEU A 105 8.19 2.79 -12.06
N VAL A 106 7.05 3.40 -11.78
CA VAL A 106 6.87 4.27 -10.60
C VAL A 106 5.80 3.64 -9.72
N THR A 107 6.11 3.43 -8.44
CA THR A 107 5.19 2.79 -7.48
C THR A 107 4.99 3.64 -6.23
N GLU A 108 3.90 3.38 -5.52
CA GLU A 108 3.54 3.99 -4.24
C GLU A 108 4.35 3.41 -3.06
N ASN A 109 5.65 3.21 -3.27
CA ASN A 109 6.59 2.76 -2.25
C ASN A 109 7.54 3.89 -1.86
N GLY A 110 8.13 3.75 -0.67
CA GLY A 110 9.24 4.58 -0.24
C GLY A 110 10.51 4.37 -1.08
N PRO A 111 11.39 5.38 -1.22
CA PRO A 111 12.61 5.28 -2.01
C PRO A 111 13.57 4.18 -1.56
N ALA A 112 13.68 3.90 -0.26
CA ALA A 112 14.61 2.91 0.26
C ALA A 112 14.17 1.50 -0.12
N VAL A 113 12.91 1.16 0.14
CA VAL A 113 12.34 -0.15 -0.23
C VAL A 113 12.32 -0.32 -1.75
N THR A 114 11.97 0.72 -2.50
CA THR A 114 12.01 0.68 -3.97
C THR A 114 13.41 0.42 -4.51
N SER A 115 14.45 1.02 -3.92
CA SER A 115 15.84 0.73 -4.31
C SER A 115 16.21 -0.74 -4.10
N ALA A 116 15.69 -1.36 -3.04
CA ALA A 116 15.87 -2.79 -2.77
C ALA A 116 15.15 -3.64 -3.83
N LEU A 117 13.90 -3.29 -4.14
CA LEU A 117 13.10 -3.98 -5.14
C LEU A 117 13.72 -3.86 -6.54
N GLU A 118 14.25 -2.70 -6.91
CA GLU A 118 14.94 -2.52 -8.18
C GLU A 118 16.10 -3.51 -8.33
N ALA A 119 16.94 -3.62 -7.28
CA ALA A 119 18.07 -4.55 -7.27
C ALA A 119 17.60 -6.02 -7.37
N ILE A 120 16.50 -6.36 -6.69
CA ILE A 120 15.89 -7.69 -6.76
C ILE A 120 15.35 -7.98 -8.17
N LEU A 121 14.64 -7.03 -8.77
CA LEU A 121 13.99 -7.13 -10.08
C LEU A 121 15.00 -7.23 -11.22
N LYS A 122 16.20 -6.67 -11.05
CA LYS A 122 17.32 -6.84 -11.99
C LYS A 122 18.04 -8.19 -11.83
N GLY A 123 17.76 -8.93 -10.77
CA GLY A 123 18.34 -10.24 -10.48
C GLY A 123 17.52 -11.42 -11.02
N PRO A 124 18.06 -12.65 -10.93
CA PRO A 124 17.30 -13.86 -11.21
C PRO A 124 16.26 -14.12 -10.11
N ASP A 125 15.22 -14.90 -10.45
CA ASP A 125 14.19 -15.37 -9.51
C ASP A 125 13.50 -14.24 -8.72
N ALA A 126 13.29 -13.08 -9.35
CA ALA A 126 12.81 -11.86 -8.72
C ALA A 126 11.56 -12.07 -7.85
N VAL A 127 10.55 -12.81 -8.34
CA VAL A 127 9.31 -13.10 -7.58
C VAL A 127 9.60 -13.80 -6.25
N ALA A 128 10.48 -14.82 -6.26
CA ALA A 128 10.85 -15.53 -5.04
C ALA A 128 11.74 -14.67 -4.13
N ALA A 129 12.56 -13.79 -4.71
CA ALA A 129 13.39 -12.86 -3.96
C ALA A 129 12.57 -11.75 -3.27
N ILE A 130 11.51 -11.23 -3.91
CA ILE A 130 10.53 -10.32 -3.30
C ILE A 130 9.87 -11.01 -2.10
N ALA A 131 9.38 -12.24 -2.26
CA ALA A 131 8.76 -12.98 -1.15
C ALA A 131 9.73 -13.21 0.03
N ARG A 132 11.03 -13.43 -0.23
CA ARG A 132 12.04 -13.51 0.83
C ARG A 132 12.33 -12.17 1.49
N PHE A 133 12.33 -11.08 0.72
CA PHE A 133 12.49 -9.74 1.24
C PHE A 133 11.33 -9.39 2.16
N ASP A 134 10.09 -9.62 1.73
CA ASP A 134 8.88 -9.40 2.52
C ASP A 134 8.87 -10.23 3.81
N ALA A 135 9.23 -11.53 3.73
CA ALA A 135 9.35 -12.37 4.92
C ALA A 135 10.45 -11.88 5.90
N THR A 136 11.48 -11.21 5.40
CA THR A 136 12.56 -10.66 6.23
C THR A 136 12.17 -9.31 6.84
N TYR A 137 11.45 -8.49 6.08
CA TYR A 137 11.01 -7.14 6.41
C TYR A 137 9.49 -7.02 6.19
N PRO A 138 8.68 -7.67 7.03
CA PRO A 138 7.23 -7.69 6.85
C PRO A 138 6.68 -6.26 6.92
N ASP A 139 5.68 -5.98 6.08
CA ASP A 139 5.03 -4.67 5.97
C ASP A 139 6.01 -3.51 5.70
N SER A 140 7.15 -3.80 5.06
CA SER A 140 8.06 -2.77 4.54
C SER A 140 7.70 -2.36 3.12
N ILE A 141 7.18 -3.27 2.30
CA ILE A 141 6.68 -2.96 0.97
C ILE A 141 5.24 -2.46 1.09
N ALA A 142 4.99 -1.24 0.61
CA ALA A 142 3.65 -0.73 0.40
C ALA A 142 3.07 -1.45 -0.82
N PHE A 143 2.19 -2.42 -0.56
CA PHE A 143 1.54 -3.27 -1.56
C PHE A 143 2.54 -4.16 -2.32
N TYR A 144 2.12 -4.90 -3.34
CA TYR A 144 3.01 -5.77 -4.14
C TYR A 144 3.60 -7.01 -3.46
N THR A 145 2.99 -7.45 -2.35
CA THR A 145 3.39 -8.67 -1.63
C THR A 145 2.65 -9.91 -2.12
N MET A 146 1.58 -9.76 -2.92
CA MET A 146 0.94 -10.88 -3.59
C MET A 146 1.81 -11.40 -4.74
N ARG A 147 1.73 -12.72 -5.01
CA ARG A 147 2.45 -13.34 -6.12
C ARG A 147 2.17 -12.64 -7.45
N GLN A 148 0.92 -12.33 -7.74
CA GLN A 148 0.50 -11.71 -9.01
C GLN A 148 1.09 -10.31 -9.18
N GLU A 149 1.19 -9.55 -8.11
CA GLU A 149 1.79 -8.21 -8.11
C GLU A 149 3.33 -8.30 -8.26
N ALA A 150 3.97 -9.24 -7.57
CA ALA A 150 5.40 -9.52 -7.75
C ALA A 150 5.71 -9.98 -9.19
N GLU A 151 4.85 -10.79 -9.79
CA GLU A 151 4.92 -11.20 -11.20
C GLU A 151 4.73 -10.01 -12.15
N MET A 152 3.85 -9.07 -11.82
CA MET A 152 3.68 -7.82 -12.56
C MET A 152 4.98 -6.99 -12.54
N LEU A 153 5.57 -6.75 -11.36
CA LEU A 153 6.83 -5.99 -11.24
C LEU A 153 7.96 -6.67 -12.03
N ALA A 154 8.12 -7.99 -11.85
CA ALA A 154 9.15 -8.79 -12.52
C ALA A 154 8.96 -8.83 -14.05
N GLY A 155 7.72 -8.96 -14.50
CA GLY A 155 7.37 -8.95 -15.92
C GLY A 155 7.76 -7.64 -16.58
N PHE A 156 7.45 -6.51 -15.94
CA PHE A 156 7.81 -5.20 -16.50
C PHE A 156 9.32 -4.98 -16.52
N ALA A 157 10.03 -5.35 -15.45
CA ALA A 157 11.49 -5.27 -15.41
C ALA A 157 12.13 -6.09 -16.54
N LEU A 158 11.64 -7.30 -16.78
CA LEU A 158 12.09 -8.14 -17.89
C LEU A 158 11.80 -7.50 -19.26
N ALA A 159 10.60 -6.96 -19.46
CA ALA A 159 10.19 -6.33 -20.71
C ALA A 159 10.96 -5.02 -21.00
N ALA A 160 11.27 -4.23 -19.97
CA ALA A 160 12.08 -3.02 -20.07
C ALA A 160 13.58 -3.31 -20.27
N GLY A 161 14.03 -4.50 -19.85
CA GLY A 161 15.39 -4.99 -20.06
C GLY A 161 16.44 -4.11 -19.37
N PRO A 162 17.62 -3.89 -19.98
CA PRO A 162 18.73 -3.16 -19.35
C PRO A 162 18.43 -1.70 -19.01
N ARG A 163 17.36 -1.11 -19.56
CA ARG A 163 16.92 0.26 -19.30
C ARG A 163 15.93 0.36 -18.14
N PHE A 164 15.63 -0.76 -17.48
CA PHE A 164 14.70 -0.79 -16.37
C PHE A 164 15.18 0.08 -15.21
N GLU A 165 14.28 0.96 -14.75
CA GLU A 165 14.41 1.76 -13.54
C GLU A 165 13.14 1.61 -12.70
N HIS A 166 13.26 1.69 -11.37
CA HIS A 166 12.13 1.62 -10.46
C HIS A 166 12.19 2.78 -9.48
N TRP A 167 11.18 3.64 -9.48
CA TRP A 167 11.12 4.82 -8.63
C TRP A 167 10.00 4.69 -7.59
N GLY A 168 10.37 4.90 -6.34
CA GLY A 168 9.42 5.04 -5.22
C GLY A 168 9.19 6.51 -4.96
N ILE A 169 7.93 6.94 -5.02
CA ILE A 169 7.56 8.36 -4.89
C ILE A 169 6.77 8.68 -3.62
N ASP A 170 6.55 7.68 -2.75
CA ASP A 170 5.82 7.86 -1.51
C ASP A 170 6.76 7.92 -0.29
N GLN A 171 6.21 8.10 0.92
CA GLN A 171 6.95 7.78 2.15
C GLN A 171 7.22 6.27 2.28
N GLU A 172 8.11 5.89 3.20
CA GLU A 172 8.31 4.48 3.53
C GLU A 172 7.05 3.88 4.18
N PHE A 173 6.84 2.57 4.04
CA PHE A 173 5.66 1.94 4.64
C PHE A 173 5.81 1.76 6.16
N VAL A 174 4.69 1.55 6.87
CA VAL A 174 4.66 1.55 8.34
C VAL A 174 5.59 0.52 8.99
N GLY A 175 5.82 -0.64 8.36
CA GLY A 175 6.74 -1.68 8.83
C GLY A 175 8.20 -1.52 8.34
N ALA A 176 8.52 -0.49 7.56
CA ALA A 176 9.85 -0.31 6.97
C ALA A 176 10.98 -0.01 7.98
N ALA A 177 10.66 0.29 9.24
CA ALA A 177 11.64 0.65 10.26
C ALA A 177 12.78 -0.38 10.40
N LYS A 178 12.47 -1.68 10.38
CA LYS A 178 13.47 -2.77 10.43
C LYS A 178 14.49 -2.66 9.30
N TYR A 179 14.00 -2.42 8.09
CA TYR A 179 14.81 -2.34 6.90
C TYR A 179 15.71 -1.09 6.95
N LEU A 180 15.15 0.06 7.29
CA LEU A 180 15.89 1.32 7.43
C LEU A 180 16.99 1.23 8.50
N ILE A 181 16.69 0.65 9.67
CA ILE A 181 17.70 0.43 10.72
C ILE A 181 18.81 -0.51 10.24
N THR A 182 18.46 -1.56 9.49
CA THR A 182 19.45 -2.47 8.90
C THR A 182 20.37 -1.72 7.93
N LEU A 183 19.82 -0.87 7.04
CA LEU A 183 20.59 -0.05 6.12
C LEU A 183 21.52 0.93 6.86
N MET A 184 21.04 1.57 7.94
CA MET A 184 21.84 2.46 8.78
C MET A 184 23.01 1.72 9.45
N LEU A 185 22.77 0.50 9.98
CA LEU A 185 23.82 -0.32 10.62
C LEU A 185 24.90 -0.79 9.63
N ALA A 186 24.57 -0.87 8.34
CA ALA A 186 25.51 -1.18 7.27
C ALA A 186 26.39 0.03 6.86
N GLN A 187 26.05 1.25 7.29
CA GLN A 187 26.85 2.44 7.01
C GLN A 187 28.06 2.57 7.94
N PRO A 188 29.09 3.34 7.53
CA PRO A 188 30.18 3.75 8.41
C PRO A 188 29.66 4.76 9.44
N VAL A 189 29.30 4.27 10.64
CA VAL A 189 28.86 5.08 11.77
C VAL A 189 29.82 4.94 12.95
N ASN A 190 29.99 6.01 13.74
CA ASN A 190 30.80 5.96 14.96
C ASN A 190 30.22 4.96 16.00
N PRO A 191 31.04 4.52 16.98
CA PRO A 191 30.63 3.50 17.95
C PRO A 191 29.38 3.86 18.77
N ALA A 192 29.19 5.13 19.11
CA ALA A 192 28.02 5.58 19.87
C ALA A 192 26.74 5.48 19.03
N ALA A 193 26.78 5.93 17.77
CA ALA A 193 25.68 5.77 16.82
C ALA A 193 25.35 4.29 16.59
N ARG A 194 26.37 3.43 16.43
CA ARG A 194 26.18 1.98 16.28
C ARG A 194 25.47 1.38 17.50
N ALA A 195 25.92 1.70 18.70
CA ALA A 195 25.29 1.20 19.93
C ALA A 195 23.82 1.62 20.04
N LYS A 196 23.50 2.88 19.66
CA LYS A 196 22.12 3.36 19.64
C LYS A 196 21.28 2.66 18.58
N LEU A 197 21.78 2.51 17.35
CA LEU A 197 21.09 1.77 16.28
C LEU A 197 20.80 0.32 16.66
N GLU A 198 21.73 -0.35 17.35
CA GLU A 198 21.50 -1.71 17.87
C GLU A 198 20.40 -1.73 18.93
N ALA A 199 20.35 -0.74 19.82
CA ALA A 199 19.25 -0.61 20.79
C ALA A 199 17.90 -0.40 20.08
N LEU A 200 17.84 0.49 19.08
CA LEU A 200 16.63 0.71 18.27
C LEU A 200 16.21 -0.56 17.52
N ARG A 201 17.16 -1.35 17.00
CA ARG A 201 16.88 -2.64 16.36
C ARG A 201 16.22 -3.63 17.33
N GLN A 202 16.65 -3.68 18.59
CA GLN A 202 16.00 -4.54 19.59
C GLN A 202 14.58 -4.06 19.91
N MET A 203 14.38 -2.75 20.03
CA MET A 203 13.06 -2.17 20.27
C MET A 203 12.12 -2.42 19.08
N GLU A 204 12.62 -2.27 17.86
CA GLU A 204 11.89 -2.55 16.63
C GLU A 204 11.45 -4.01 16.58
N ALA A 205 12.34 -4.96 16.89
CA ALA A 205 11.99 -6.38 16.89
C ALA A 205 10.84 -6.70 17.88
N VAL A 206 10.83 -6.07 19.06
CA VAL A 206 9.73 -6.20 20.03
C VAL A 206 8.43 -5.58 19.50
N ALA A 207 8.50 -4.38 18.93
CA ALA A 207 7.36 -3.67 18.39
C ALA A 207 6.71 -4.43 17.21
N SER A 208 7.53 -4.95 16.29
CA SER A 208 7.05 -5.73 15.14
C SER A 208 6.45 -7.07 15.54
N GLN A 209 7.00 -7.75 16.56
CA GLN A 209 6.35 -8.94 17.14
C GLN A 209 4.98 -8.61 17.74
N LYS A 210 4.87 -7.47 18.42
CA LYS A 210 3.60 -7.03 19.01
C LYS A 210 2.57 -6.64 17.94
N ALA A 211 2.98 -5.91 16.90
CA ALA A 211 2.13 -5.58 15.76
C ALA A 211 1.61 -6.85 15.08
N ALA A 212 2.48 -7.81 14.77
CA ALA A 212 2.09 -9.08 14.18
C ALA A 212 1.14 -9.90 15.08
N ALA A 213 1.38 -9.94 16.40
CA ALA A 213 0.55 -10.68 17.33
C ALA A 213 -0.85 -10.07 17.53
N THR A 214 -1.00 -8.77 17.31
CA THR A 214 -2.25 -8.03 17.57
C THR A 214 -3.00 -7.61 16.31
N GLY A 215 -2.34 -7.64 15.15
CA GLY A 215 -2.84 -7.04 13.91
C GLY A 215 -2.94 -5.51 13.96
N ASN A 216 -2.41 -4.85 15.00
CA ASN A 216 -2.56 -3.42 15.18
C ASN A 216 -1.39 -2.64 14.57
N PRO A 217 -1.59 -1.85 13.50
CA PRO A 217 -0.50 -1.11 12.85
C PRO A 217 0.09 -0.02 13.75
N PHE A 218 -0.63 0.48 14.77
CA PHE A 218 -0.09 1.45 15.72
C PHE A 218 1.01 0.89 16.63
N GLU A 219 1.14 -0.44 16.71
CA GLU A 219 2.18 -1.09 17.49
C GLU A 219 3.53 -1.16 16.77
N TYR A 220 3.56 -0.97 15.43
CA TYR A 220 4.81 -0.88 14.68
C TYR A 220 5.73 0.19 15.24
N PHE A 221 7.03 -0.10 15.26
CA PHE A 221 8.06 0.80 15.81
C PHE A 221 7.94 2.22 15.25
N MET A 222 7.64 2.34 13.96
CA MET A 222 7.40 3.61 13.26
C MET A 222 6.42 4.53 13.99
N LEU A 223 5.39 3.96 14.64
CA LEU A 223 4.35 4.68 15.35
C LEU A 223 4.47 4.59 16.87
N SER A 224 4.92 3.46 17.42
CA SER A 224 4.93 3.20 18.86
C SER A 224 6.15 3.74 19.61
N ALA A 225 7.32 3.90 18.96
CA ALA A 225 8.50 4.44 19.67
C ALA A 225 8.29 5.91 20.07
N SER A 226 9.02 6.40 21.08
CA SER A 226 8.91 7.81 21.48
C SER A 226 9.68 8.72 20.51
N THR A 227 9.23 9.97 20.39
CA THR A 227 9.93 10.97 19.55
C THR A 227 11.35 11.23 20.07
N GLU A 228 11.54 11.28 21.39
CA GLU A 228 12.86 11.43 22.01
C GLU A 228 13.79 10.28 21.63
N GLU A 229 13.29 9.04 21.69
CA GLU A 229 14.10 7.86 21.39
C GLU A 229 14.61 7.88 19.95
N MET A 230 13.74 8.20 18.99
CA MET A 230 14.13 8.27 17.57
C MET A 230 15.06 9.47 17.28
N THR A 231 14.77 10.64 17.84
CA THR A 231 15.53 11.86 17.53
C THR A 231 16.89 11.91 18.20
N SER A 232 17.08 11.18 19.30
CA SER A 232 18.37 11.08 20.01
C SER A 232 19.51 10.48 19.18
N LEU A 233 19.20 9.77 18.08
CA LEU A 233 20.21 9.27 17.15
C LEU A 233 20.79 10.38 16.26
N ARG A 234 20.02 11.42 15.95
CA ARG A 234 20.40 12.50 15.02
C ARG A 234 21.74 13.18 15.36
N PRO A 235 22.00 13.63 16.61
CA PRO A 235 23.30 14.25 16.93
C PRO A 235 24.48 13.29 16.78
N LEU A 236 24.26 11.97 16.90
CA LEU A 236 25.31 10.96 16.71
C LEU A 236 25.63 10.73 15.23
N LEU A 237 24.80 11.20 14.30
CA LEU A 237 24.95 11.06 12.86
C LEU A 237 25.35 12.37 12.15
N ALA A 238 25.80 13.39 12.90
CA ALA A 238 26.14 14.70 12.35
C ALA A 238 27.47 14.74 11.57
N GLY A 239 28.27 13.68 11.62
CA GLY A 239 29.57 13.61 10.95
C GLY A 239 29.45 13.43 9.42
N PRO A 240 30.50 13.76 8.64
CA PRO A 240 30.49 13.57 7.18
C PRO A 240 30.34 12.11 6.75
N LYS A 241 30.82 11.14 7.55
CA LYS A 241 30.75 9.71 7.22
C LYS A 241 29.35 9.14 7.46
N GLU A 242 28.58 9.76 8.34
CA GLU A 242 27.26 9.31 8.77
C GLU A 242 26.11 9.85 7.93
N GLN A 243 26.38 10.70 6.93
CA GLN A 243 25.34 11.40 6.15
C GLN A 243 24.33 10.46 5.50
N THR A 244 24.76 9.31 4.98
CA THR A 244 23.85 8.30 4.43
C THR A 244 22.91 7.75 5.51
N ALA A 245 23.43 7.45 6.70
CA ALA A 245 22.60 6.98 7.82
C ALA A 245 21.66 8.09 8.32
N LEU A 246 22.12 9.34 8.32
CA LEU A 246 21.27 10.49 8.67
C LEU A 246 20.11 10.66 7.68
N GLY A 247 20.35 10.49 6.38
CA GLY A 247 19.28 10.52 5.37
C GLY A 247 18.21 9.44 5.58
N LEU A 248 18.63 8.23 5.95
CA LEU A 248 17.72 7.12 6.28
C LEU A 248 16.91 7.41 7.57
N LEU A 249 17.55 7.98 8.59
CA LEU A 249 16.86 8.43 9.79
C LEU A 249 15.83 9.53 9.46
N ASP A 250 16.18 10.46 8.58
CA ASP A 250 15.29 11.53 8.15
C ASP A 250 14.08 10.99 7.37
N ALA A 251 14.27 9.98 6.51
CA ALA A 251 13.17 9.28 5.85
C ALA A 251 12.24 8.58 6.86
N LEU A 252 12.80 7.91 7.87
CA LEU A 252 12.03 7.28 8.96
C LEU A 252 11.21 8.32 9.74
N LEU A 253 11.84 9.43 10.15
CA LEU A 253 11.17 10.50 10.90
C LEU A 253 10.09 11.20 10.08
N ALA A 254 10.33 11.44 8.79
CA ALA A 254 9.36 12.04 7.89
C ALA A 254 8.14 11.11 7.71
N THR A 255 8.39 9.83 7.45
CA THR A 255 7.35 8.78 7.35
C THR A 255 6.48 8.75 8.61
N ARG A 256 7.11 8.70 9.79
CA ARG A 256 6.41 8.75 11.07
C ARG A 256 5.53 10.00 11.19
N ALA A 257 6.04 11.17 10.87
CA ALA A 257 5.30 12.43 10.99
C ALA A 257 4.04 12.42 10.11
N ILE A 258 4.11 11.84 8.91
CA ILE A 258 2.96 11.67 8.01
C ILE A 258 1.91 10.77 8.65
N TYR A 259 2.28 9.58 9.14
CA TYR A 259 1.35 8.66 9.78
C TYR A 259 0.73 9.23 11.06
N GLN A 260 1.51 9.92 11.90
CA GLN A 260 0.98 10.58 13.10
C GLN A 260 -0.04 11.67 12.73
N LYS A 261 0.22 12.44 11.67
CA LYS A 261 -0.73 13.44 11.17
C LYS A 261 -2.01 12.79 10.65
N SER A 262 -1.90 11.69 9.89
CA SER A 262 -3.07 10.93 9.42
C SER A 262 -3.87 10.33 10.57
N ALA A 263 -3.21 9.76 11.58
CA ALA A 263 -3.84 9.20 12.77
C ALA A 263 -4.50 10.25 13.66
N SER A 264 -3.97 11.48 13.70
CA SER A 264 -4.59 12.59 14.43
C SER A 264 -5.88 13.11 13.77
N LYS A 265 -6.13 12.74 12.50
CA LYS A 265 -7.34 13.06 11.73
C LYS A 265 -8.34 11.89 11.77
N VAL A 266 -8.91 11.62 12.95
CA VAL A 266 -10.00 10.64 13.16
C VAL A 266 -11.27 11.42 13.58
N PRO A 267 -12.48 11.02 13.13
CA PRO A 267 -13.31 11.67 12.12
C PRO A 267 -14.20 12.79 12.70
N GLY A 268 -14.20 13.93 12.00
CA GLY A 268 -15.04 15.08 12.29
C GLY A 268 -14.80 16.23 11.30
N ASP A 269 -13.61 16.26 10.70
CA ASP A 269 -13.23 17.30 9.75
C ASP A 269 -13.26 16.75 8.31
N ARG A 270 -14.49 16.52 7.81
CA ARG A 270 -14.74 16.06 6.42
C ARG A 270 -14.45 17.14 5.36
N ASP A 271 -14.11 18.35 5.76
CA ASP A 271 -14.01 19.50 4.86
C ASP A 271 -12.70 19.57 4.05
N LEU A 272 -11.67 18.80 4.42
CA LEU A 272 -10.39 18.77 3.71
C LEU A 272 -10.27 17.61 2.71
N SER A 273 -10.83 16.44 2.99
CA SER A 273 -10.77 15.29 2.06
C SER A 273 -11.50 15.59 0.74
N VAL A 274 -12.60 16.35 0.80
CA VAL A 274 -13.36 16.81 -0.37
C VAL A 274 -12.60 17.87 -1.17
N LYS A 275 -11.69 18.64 -0.55
CA LYS A 275 -10.93 19.72 -1.21
C LYS A 275 -9.61 19.27 -1.83
N THR A 276 -9.01 18.17 -1.36
CA THR A 276 -7.69 17.72 -1.85
C THR A 276 -7.71 16.41 -2.63
N GLY A 277 -8.87 15.73 -2.76
CA GLY A 277 -8.99 14.50 -3.57
C GLY A 277 -8.18 13.30 -3.08
N LEU A 278 -7.56 13.39 -1.88
CA LEU A 278 -6.78 12.32 -1.28
C LEU A 278 -7.67 11.57 -0.30
N VAL A 279 -8.16 10.40 -0.72
CA VAL A 279 -8.83 9.43 0.14
C VAL A 279 -7.79 8.37 0.49
N ILE A 280 -7.31 8.38 1.73
CA ILE A 280 -6.55 7.26 2.28
C ILE A 280 -7.58 6.30 2.87
N TYR A 281 -7.72 5.12 2.28
CA TYR A 281 -8.50 4.05 2.88
C TYR A 281 -7.76 3.57 4.14
N ALA A 282 -8.39 3.74 5.30
CA ALA A 282 -8.01 3.00 6.49
C ALA A 282 -8.34 1.53 6.25
N PHE A 283 -7.35 0.66 6.44
CA PHE A 283 -7.52 -0.79 6.42
C PHE A 283 -8.61 -1.19 7.42
N ASN A 284 -9.75 -1.66 6.91
CA ASN A 284 -10.64 -2.56 7.62
C ASN A 284 -10.62 -3.86 6.82
N GLU A 285 -10.05 -4.91 7.42
CA GLU A 285 -10.32 -6.29 7.01
C GLU A 285 -11.80 -6.65 7.20
#